data_AF-D3DZG9-F1
#
_entry.id   AF-D3DZG9-F1
#
_cell.length_a   1.000
_cell.length_b   1.000
_cell.length_c   1.000
_cell.angle_alpha   90.00
_cell.angle_beta   90.00
_cell.angle_gamma   90.00
#
_symmetry.space_group_name_H-M   'P 1'
#
loop_
_entity.id
_entity.type
_entity.pdbx_description
1 polymer ?
#
loop_
_entity_poly.entity_id
_entity_poly.type
_entity_poly.pdbx_seq_one_letter_code
_entity_poly.pdbx_strand_id
1 'polypeptide(L)'
;MRSLEEIGAKIEELNDKIAGIRAEDEENLTNELKVILAGSELQSIILTSTLTSKEQQVRDLLDKFVQRGDELNERYEEASIEDDAAAKNQLHAMIWTNDIRIDTLKWVLEEEDVGI
;
A
#
# COMPACT_ATOMS: atom_id res chain seq x y z
N MET A 1 10.13 -2.80 15.45
CA MET A 1 8.67 -2.80 15.18
C MET A 1 8.01 -1.77 16.07
N ARG A 2 7.24 -0.87 15.46
CA ARG A 2 6.49 0.19 16.14
C ARG A 2 5.50 -0.37 17.15
N SER A 3 5.21 0.42 18.17
CA SER A 3 4.26 0.09 19.21
C SER A 3 2.81 0.04 18.71
N LEU A 4 1.93 -0.62 19.47
CA LEU A 4 0.49 -0.65 19.16
C LEU A 4 -0.12 0.76 19.22
N GLU A 5 0.37 1.61 20.12
CA GLU A 5 -0.05 3.00 20.25
C GLU A 5 0.32 3.82 19.00
N GLU A 6 1.54 3.65 18.47
CA GLU A 6 1.96 4.32 17.24
C GLU A 6 1.17 3.85 16.01
N ILE A 7 0.96 2.54 15.88
CA ILE A 7 0.16 1.96 14.80
C ILE A 7 -1.29 2.45 14.91
N GLY A 8 -1.86 2.47 16.11
CA GLY A 8 -3.20 2.97 16.39
C GLY A 8 -3.37 4.45 16.03
N ALA A 9 -2.43 5.30 16.45
CA ALA A 9 -2.45 6.72 16.09
C ALA A 9 -2.38 6.95 14.58
N LYS A 10 -1.61 6.13 13.85
CA LYS A 10 -1.55 6.22 12.38
C LYS A 10 -2.86 5.79 11.72
N ILE A 11 -3.52 4.77 12.25
CA ILE A 11 -4.85 4.35 11.77
C ILE A 11 -5.88 5.47 11.98
N GLU A 12 -5.87 6.14 13.14
CA GLU A 12 -6.76 7.27 13.41
C GLU A 12 -6.51 8.42 12.42
N GLU A 13 -5.25 8.81 12.20
CA GLU A 13 -4.88 9.82 11.20
C GLU A 13 -5.40 9.48 9.79
N LEU A 14 -5.23 8.22 9.38
CA LEU A 14 -5.72 7.74 8.07
C LEU A 14 -7.24 7.76 8.00
N ASN A 15 -7.94 7.35 9.06
CA ASN A 15 -9.40 7.33 9.10
C ASN A 15 -9.99 8.74 9.05
N ASP A 16 -9.39 9.71 9.74
CA ASP A 16 -9.79 11.12 9.66
C ASP A 16 -9.60 11.67 8.25
N LYS A 17 -8.47 11.33 7.61
CA LYS A 17 -8.21 11.70 6.21
C LYS A 17 -9.22 11.06 5.25
N ILE A 18 -9.51 9.78 5.41
CA ILE A 18 -10.51 9.04 4.61
C ILE A 18 -11.89 9.68 4.77
N ALA A 19 -12.30 9.99 6.00
CA ALA A 19 -13.57 10.64 6.28
C ALA A 19 -13.64 12.04 5.66
N GLY A 20 -12.55 12.81 5.73
CA GLY A 20 -12.45 14.13 5.10
C GLY A 20 -12.63 14.09 3.59
N ILE A 21 -11.98 13.14 2.91
CA ILE A 21 -12.12 12.99 1.45
C ILE A 21 -13.53 12.51 1.09
N ARG A 22 -14.08 11.53 1.82
CA ARG A 22 -15.43 11.00 1.56
C ARG A 22 -16.57 11.98 1.86
N ALA A 23 -16.29 13.05 2.61
CA ALA A 23 -17.27 14.11 2.86
C ALA A 23 -17.42 15.04 1.64
N GLU A 24 -16.49 14.99 0.68
CA GLU A 24 -16.66 15.62 -0.62
C GLU A 24 -17.69 14.85 -1.47
N ASP A 25 -18.41 15.56 -2.33
CA ASP A 25 -19.36 14.96 -3.27
C ASP A 25 -18.62 14.00 -4.23
N GLU A 26 -19.07 12.74 -4.30
CA GLU A 26 -18.44 11.69 -5.13
C GLU A 26 -18.33 12.10 -6.60
N GLU A 27 -19.25 12.92 -7.10
CA GLU A 27 -19.22 13.44 -8.48
C GLU A 27 -18.09 14.46 -8.71
N ASN A 28 -17.59 15.09 -7.66
CA ASN A 28 -16.55 16.13 -7.71
C ASN A 28 -15.15 15.65 -7.28
N LEU A 29 -15.02 14.39 -6.85
CA LEU A 29 -13.74 13.85 -6.40
C LEU A 29 -12.76 13.74 -7.57
N THR A 30 -11.64 14.45 -7.49
CA THR A 30 -10.57 14.38 -8.50
C THR A 30 -9.94 12.99 -8.53
N ASN A 31 -9.33 12.60 -9.66
CA ASN A 31 -8.61 11.33 -9.75
C ASN A 31 -7.46 11.23 -8.72
N GLU A 32 -6.81 12.35 -8.43
CA GLU A 32 -5.76 12.43 -7.40
C GLU A 32 -6.33 12.10 -6.02
N LEU A 33 -7.48 12.67 -5.65
CA LEU A 33 -8.14 12.37 -4.39
C LEU A 33 -8.62 10.91 -4.33
N LYS A 34 -9.09 10.34 -5.44
CA LYS A 34 -9.47 8.91 -5.53
C LYS A 34 -8.26 8.00 -5.27
N VAL A 35 -7.10 8.32 -5.84
CA VAL A 35 -5.85 7.59 -5.61
C VAL A 35 -5.39 7.72 -4.16
N ILE A 36 -5.43 8.93 -3.60
CA ILE A 36 -5.10 9.18 -2.19
C ILE A 36 -6.05 8.40 -1.26
N LEU A 37 -7.35 8.40 -1.55
CA LEU A 37 -8.36 7.67 -0.80
C LEU A 37 -8.07 6.17 -0.80
N ALA A 38 -7.93 5.57 -1.99
CA ALA A 38 -7.65 4.13 -2.13
C ALA A 38 -6.35 3.73 -1.44
N GLY A 39 -5.30 4.55 -1.54
CA GLY A 39 -4.03 4.31 -0.87
C GLY A 39 -4.16 4.38 0.65
N SER A 40 -4.86 5.40 1.17
CA SER A 40 -5.07 5.58 2.61
C SER A 40 -5.92 4.45 3.21
N GLU A 41 -6.95 3.99 2.50
CA GLU A 41 -7.78 2.86 2.90
C GLU A 41 -6.97 1.56 2.96
N LEU A 42 -6.15 1.31 1.95
CA LEU A 42 -5.27 0.14 1.94
C LEU A 42 -4.27 0.15 3.10
N GLN A 43 -3.61 1.30 3.34
CA GLN A 43 -2.70 1.46 4.48
C GLN A 43 -3.40 1.16 5.81
N SER A 44 -4.59 1.74 6.02
CA SER A 44 -5.39 1.53 7.24
C SER A 44 -5.75 0.05 7.44
N ILE A 45 -6.13 -0.65 6.37
CA ILE A 45 -6.42 -2.10 6.41
C ILE A 45 -5.19 -2.92 6.80
N ILE A 46 -4.03 -2.64 6.18
CA ILE A 46 -2.79 -3.36 6.48
C ILE A 46 -2.37 -3.11 7.93
N LEU A 47 -2.33 -1.85 8.38
CA LEU A 47 -1.99 -1.49 9.76
C LEU A 47 -2.90 -2.18 10.76
N THR A 48 -4.22 -2.18 10.51
CA THR A 48 -5.20 -2.86 11.37
C THR A 48 -4.89 -4.36 11.51
N SER A 49 -4.48 -5.01 10.42
CA SER A 49 -4.10 -6.44 10.46
C SER A 49 -2.83 -6.69 11.28
N THR A 50 -1.92 -5.71 11.36
CA THR A 50 -0.67 -5.85 12.13
C THR A 50 -0.86 -5.70 13.64
N LEU A 51 -1.92 -5.03 14.12
CA LEU A 51 -2.18 -4.83 15.56
C LEU A 51 -2.27 -6.11 16.38
N THR A 52 -2.61 -7.24 15.73
CA THR A 52 -2.73 -8.56 16.37
C THR A 52 -1.66 -9.55 15.93
N SER A 53 -0.76 -9.11 15.06
CA SER A 53 0.30 -9.94 14.48
C SER A 53 1.59 -9.82 15.29
N LYS A 54 2.33 -10.92 15.39
CA LYS A 54 3.70 -10.89 15.92
C LYS A 54 4.65 -10.34 14.86
N GLU A 55 5.76 -9.73 15.29
CA GLU A 55 6.77 -9.19 14.38
C GLU A 55 7.20 -10.16 13.28
N GLN A 56 7.47 -11.43 13.61
CA GLN A 56 7.85 -12.43 12.61
C GLN A 56 6.77 -12.63 11.53
N GLN A 57 5.49 -12.58 11.88
CA GLN A 57 4.41 -12.71 10.89
C GLN A 57 4.36 -11.48 9.97
N VAL A 58 4.66 -10.29 10.50
CA VAL A 58 4.77 -9.06 9.72
C VAL A 58 5.97 -9.14 8.76
N ARG A 59 7.10 -9.70 9.20
CA ARG A 59 8.28 -9.97 8.35
C ARG A 59 7.97 -10.97 7.24
N ASP A 60 7.33 -12.10 7.57
CA ASP A 60 6.94 -13.11 6.58
C ASP A 60 5.98 -12.52 5.52
N LEU A 61 5.10 -11.62 5.93
CA LEU A 61 4.23 -10.88 5.01
C LEU A 61 5.02 -9.91 4.13
N LEU A 62 5.98 -9.18 4.70
CA LEU A 62 6.83 -8.26 3.95
C LEU A 62 7.61 -9.04 2.87
N ASP A 63 8.29 -10.12 3.23
CA ASP A 63 9.06 -10.94 2.29
C ASP A 63 8.19 -11.46 1.14
N LYS A 64 6.96 -11.91 1.46
CA LYS A 64 5.99 -12.35 0.46
C LYS A 64 5.60 -11.24 -0.50
N PHE A 65 5.40 -10.02 -0.01
CA PHE A 65 5.05 -8.89 -0.88
C PHE A 65 6.25 -8.37 -1.67
N VAL A 66 7.47 -8.42 -1.13
CA VAL A 66 8.71 -8.13 -1.87
C VAL A 66 8.87 -9.09 -3.04
N GLN A 67 8.79 -10.40 -2.78
CA GLN A 67 8.86 -11.42 -3.85
C GLN A 67 7.77 -11.21 -4.90
N ARG A 68 6.54 -10.92 -4.47
CA ARG A 68 5.44 -10.61 -5.39
C ARG A 68 5.73 -9.35 -6.22
N GLY A 69 6.40 -8.36 -5.66
CA GLY A 69 6.82 -7.15 -6.38
C GLY A 69 7.72 -7.48 -7.55
N ASP A 70 8.72 -8.35 -7.32
CA ASP A 70 9.62 -8.82 -8.37
C ASP A 70 8.88 -9.56 -9.49
N GLU A 71 7.97 -10.48 -9.12
CA GLU A 71 7.12 -11.22 -10.08
C GLU A 71 6.21 -10.29 -10.91
N LEU A 72 5.68 -9.22 -10.30
CA LEU A 72 4.84 -8.25 -10.99
C LEU A 72 5.65 -7.37 -11.95
N ASN A 73 6.88 -7.01 -11.57
CA ASN A 73 7.78 -6.23 -12.42
C ASN A 73 8.22 -7.03 -13.64
N GLU A 74 8.59 -8.30 -13.49
CA GLU A 74 8.92 -9.20 -14.60
C GLU A 74 7.75 -9.27 -15.61
N ARG A 75 6.53 -9.50 -15.11
CA ARG A 75 5.34 -9.53 -15.96
C ARG A 75 5.03 -8.19 -16.64
N TYR A 76 5.36 -7.08 -15.99
CA TYR A 76 5.19 -5.75 -16.59
C TYR A 76 6.19 -5.51 -17.73
N GLU A 77 7.42 -5.99 -17.58
CA GLU A 77 8.44 -5.95 -18.63
C GLU A 77 8.02 -6.82 -19.82
N GLU A 78 7.53 -8.04 -19.58
CA GLU A 78 6.98 -8.92 -20.63
C GLU A 78 5.84 -8.24 -21.39
N ALA A 79 4.83 -7.69 -20.68
CA ALA A 79 3.73 -6.96 -21.30
C ALA A 79 4.20 -5.71 -22.07
N SER A 80 5.32 -5.11 -21.66
CA SER A 80 5.93 -3.98 -22.36
C SER A 80 6.63 -4.39 -23.66
N ILE A 81 7.25 -5.56 -23.69
CA ILE A 81 7.84 -6.14 -24.90
C ILE A 81 6.74 -6.54 -25.89
N GLU A 82 5.61 -7.03 -25.39
CA GLU A 82 4.45 -7.45 -26.20
C GLU A 82 3.54 -6.31 -26.65
N ASP A 83 3.81 -5.07 -26.20
CA ASP A 83 3.00 -3.86 -26.44
C ASP A 83 1.52 -4.01 -26.01
N ASP A 84 1.25 -4.82 -24.98
CA ASP A 84 -0.10 -4.97 -24.42
C ASP A 84 -0.38 -3.85 -23.41
N ALA A 85 -0.93 -2.75 -23.91
CA ALA A 85 -1.29 -1.58 -23.10
C ALA A 85 -2.31 -1.90 -21.99
N ALA A 86 -3.23 -2.85 -22.21
CA ALA A 86 -4.24 -3.22 -21.22
C ALA A 86 -3.59 -3.97 -20.05
N ALA A 87 -2.74 -4.96 -20.36
CA ALA A 87 -1.99 -5.71 -19.36
C ALA A 87 -1.04 -4.79 -18.56
N LYS A 88 -0.33 -3.87 -19.23
CA LYS A 88 0.54 -2.89 -18.56
C LYS A 88 -0.21 -2.03 -17.56
N ASN A 89 -1.37 -1.50 -17.93
CA ASN A 89 -2.16 -0.66 -17.03
C ASN A 89 -2.65 -1.44 -15.81
N GLN A 90 -3.08 -2.69 -16.00
CA GLN A 90 -3.48 -3.56 -14.89
C GLN A 90 -2.29 -3.88 -13.98
N LEU A 91 -1.15 -4.27 -14.55
CA LEU A 91 0.06 -4.61 -13.80
C LEU A 91 0.60 -3.39 -13.04
N HIS A 92 0.58 -2.20 -13.64
CA HIS A 92 0.97 -0.96 -12.97
C HIS A 92 0.12 -0.69 -11.72
N ALA A 93 -1.20 -0.87 -11.80
CA ALA A 93 -2.08 -0.74 -10.63
C ALA A 93 -1.77 -1.81 -9.56
N MET A 94 -1.45 -3.04 -9.97
CA MET A 94 -1.07 -4.12 -9.05
C MET A 94 0.27 -3.85 -8.35
N ILE A 95 1.27 -3.35 -9.08
CA ILE A 95 2.58 -2.94 -8.56
C ILE A 95 2.39 -1.83 -7.53
N TRP A 96 1.72 -0.74 -7.89
CA TRP A 96 1.43 0.36 -6.97
C TRP A 96 0.72 -0.09 -5.68
N THR A 97 -0.25 -0.99 -5.81
CA THR A 97 -0.95 -1.56 -4.64
C THR A 97 -0.02 -2.43 -3.80
N ASN A 98 0.94 -3.13 -4.41
CA ASN A 98 1.93 -3.95 -3.71
C ASN A 98 2.97 -3.09 -2.99
N ASP A 99 3.43 -2.00 -3.62
CA ASP A 99 4.38 -1.05 -3.05
C ASP A 99 3.82 -0.42 -1.76
N ILE A 100 2.53 -0.02 -1.76
CA ILE A 100 1.88 0.47 -0.54
C ILE A 100 1.93 -0.58 0.58
N ARG A 101 1.75 -1.87 0.28
CA ARG A 101 1.83 -2.93 1.30
C ARG A 101 3.24 -3.06 1.84
N ILE A 102 4.25 -3.06 0.97
CA ILE A 102 5.66 -3.12 1.34
C ILE A 102 6.00 -1.93 2.24
N ASP A 103 5.71 -0.70 1.80
CA ASP A 103 6.03 0.53 2.53
C ASP A 103 5.33 0.56 3.89
N THR A 104 4.07 0.15 3.96
CA THR A 104 3.34 0.09 5.22
C THR A 104 3.97 -0.92 6.18
N LEU A 105 4.35 -2.10 5.70
CA LEU A 105 4.97 -3.14 6.53
C LEU A 105 6.39 -2.74 6.95
N LYS A 106 7.17 -2.10 6.07
CA LYS A 106 8.46 -1.49 6.40
C LYS A 106 8.31 -0.42 7.49
N TRP A 107 7.31 0.46 7.37
CA TRP A 107 7.01 1.46 8.40
C TRP A 107 6.68 0.82 9.76
N VAL A 108 5.87 -0.25 9.77
CA VAL A 108 5.57 -1.02 10.99
C VAL A 108 6.82 -1.66 11.58
N LEU A 109 7.71 -2.18 10.73
CA LEU A 109 8.93 -2.85 11.16
C LEU A 109 10.08 -1.90 11.52
N GLU A 110 9.93 -0.60 11.23
CA GLU A 110 10.98 0.43 11.34
C GLU A 110 12.13 0.20 10.33
N GLU A 111 11.79 -0.34 9.16
CA GLU A 111 12.68 -0.66 8.05
C GLU A 111 12.45 0.25 6.85
N GLU A 112 11.91 1.45 7.08
CA GLU A 112 11.80 2.47 6.05
C GLU A 112 13.20 2.74 5.48
N ASP A 113 13.34 2.65 4.15
CA ASP A 113 14.61 2.93 3.50
C ASP A 113 15.06 4.33 3.90
N VAL A 114 16.18 4.40 4.63
CA VAL A 114 16.93 5.65 4.79
C VAL A 114 17.47 5.97 3.41
N GLY A 115 16.70 6.73 2.63
CA GLY A 115 17.03 7.06 1.25
C GLY A 115 18.50 7.45 1.13
N ILE A 116 19.23 6.72 0.28
CA ILE A 116 20.55 7.10 -0.21
C ILE A 116 20.36 7.78 -1.56
#